data_AF-A0A957ZB29-F1
#
_entry.id   AF-A0A957ZB29-F1
#
_cell.length_a   1.000
_cell.length_b   1.000
_cell.length_c   1.000
_cell.angle_alpha   90.00
_cell.angle_beta   90.00
_cell.angle_gamma   90.00
#
_symmetry.space_group_name_H-M   'P 1'
#
loop_
_entity.id
_entity.type
_entity.pdbx_description
1 polymer ?
#
loop_
_entity_poly.entity_id
_entity_poly.type
_entity_poly.pdbx_seq_one_letter_code
_entity_poly.pdbx_strand_id
1 'polypeptide(L)'
;EGSALAMALLENLRDRGITTLATTHYSDLKLYAHNTPGVRNASVEFDVQTLRPTYELSIGLPGRSNALTIARRLGLNPVIVDNAERIVRPDTLEADALLEDIKHAKQEAQRAEQRAKERERQAQVVEADLRYQLAAIEETRRDVIAETRETMQAELDEVRGEIEQARRQLSRTGSIGASTHDEFLARAEQQMARRTANREIDRNVHLPNADGEALSGPIEVGDRVWVSSLQASG
;
A
#
# COMPACT_ATOMS: atom_id res chain seq x y z
N GLU A 1 18.10 38.17 37.10
CA GLU A 1 19.12 39.04 36.46
C GLU A 1 19.84 38.34 35.30
N GLY A 2 20.48 37.18 35.50
CA GLY A 2 21.17 36.44 34.43
C GLY A 2 20.31 36.12 33.20
N SER A 3 19.11 35.56 33.38
CA SER A 3 18.16 35.31 32.27
C SER A 3 17.82 36.59 31.50
N ALA A 4 17.59 37.70 32.20
CA ALA A 4 17.19 38.97 31.60
C ALA A 4 18.32 39.56 30.73
N LEU A 5 19.56 39.53 31.22
CA LEU A 5 20.72 39.95 30.45
C LEU A 5 20.93 39.06 29.21
N ALA A 6 20.79 37.74 29.36
CA ALA A 6 20.90 36.81 28.25
C ALA A 6 19.82 37.04 27.18
N MET A 7 18.57 37.30 27.58
CA MET A 7 17.49 37.67 26.66
C MET A 7 17.81 38.97 25.91
N ALA A 8 18.24 40.02 26.62
CA ALA A 8 18.61 41.30 25.99
C ALA A 8 19.76 41.17 24.97
N LEU A 9 20.75 40.32 25.27
CA LEU A 9 21.84 40.02 24.33
C LEU A 9 21.33 39.26 23.09
N LEU A 10 20.49 38.24 23.28
CA LEU A 10 19.90 37.47 22.18
C LEU A 10 19.00 38.34 21.29
N GLU A 11 18.22 39.25 21.89
CA GLU A 11 17.43 40.23 21.14
C GLU A 11 18.32 41.17 20.33
N ASN A 12 19.38 41.73 20.92
CA ASN A 12 20.31 42.59 20.19
C ASN A 12 20.96 41.89 18.98
N LEU A 13 21.35 40.62 19.14
CA LEU A 13 21.92 39.83 18.05
C LEU A 13 20.87 39.53 16.96
N ARG A 14 19.66 39.17 17.37
CA ARG A 14 18.53 38.90 16.46
C ARG A 14 18.15 40.14 15.65
N ASP A 15 18.03 41.30 16.29
CA ASP A 15 17.64 42.56 15.63
C ASP A 15 18.68 43.01 14.60
N ARG A 16 19.94 42.58 14.76
CA ARG A 16 21.03 42.78 13.80
C ARG A 16 21.08 41.71 12.70
N GLY A 17 20.17 40.75 12.70
CA GLY A 17 20.13 39.64 11.73
C GLY A 17 21.24 38.60 11.91
N ILE A 18 21.85 38.51 13.10
CA ILE A 18 22.98 37.61 13.35
C ILE A 18 22.45 36.22 13.73
N THR A 19 22.82 35.20 12.95
CA THR A 19 22.56 33.80 13.30
C THR A 19 23.30 33.42 14.57
N THR A 20 22.56 33.06 15.61
CA THR A 20 23.11 32.79 16.95
C THR A 20 22.68 31.41 17.42
N LEU A 21 23.63 30.64 17.93
CA LEU A 21 23.37 29.41 18.68
C LEU A 21 23.78 29.63 20.12
N ALA A 22 22.86 29.41 21.06
CA ALA A 22 23.11 29.59 22.49
C ALA A 22 22.64 28.34 23.25
N THR A 23 23.51 27.82 24.12
CA THR A 23 23.16 26.76 25.06
C THR A 23 22.84 27.40 26.42
N THR A 24 21.78 26.95 27.07
CA THR A 24 21.35 27.51 28.35
C THR A 24 20.63 26.47 29.19
N HIS A 25 20.68 26.66 30.51
CA HIS A 25 19.88 25.93 31.48
C HIS A 25 18.76 26.79 32.07
N TYR A 26 18.60 28.05 31.62
CA TYR A 26 17.56 28.95 32.11
C TYR A 26 16.22 28.65 31.46
N SER A 27 15.21 28.32 32.28
CA SER A 27 13.84 28.07 31.82
C SER A 27 13.19 29.29 31.16
N ASP A 28 13.49 30.50 31.63
CA ASP A 28 12.97 31.74 31.04
C ASP A 28 13.32 31.88 29.56
N LEU A 29 14.52 31.42 29.16
CA LEU A 29 14.96 31.44 27.76
C LEU A 29 14.21 30.42 26.90
N LYS A 30 13.76 29.29 27.48
CA LYS A 30 12.89 28.32 26.79
C LYS A 30 11.55 28.96 26.44
N LEU A 31 10.98 29.74 27.36
CA LEU A 31 9.72 30.46 27.14
C LEU A 31 9.89 31.61 26.15
N TYR A 32 10.97 32.39 26.26
CA TYR A 32 11.32 33.42 25.28
C TYR A 32 11.36 32.86 23.86
N ALA A 33 12.04 31.74 23.65
CA ALA A 33 12.16 31.10 22.33
C ALA A 33 10.83 30.56 21.78
N HIS A 34 9.84 30.29 22.63
CA HIS A 34 8.50 29.90 22.19
C HIS A 34 7.66 31.10 21.73
N ASN A 35 7.73 32.21 22.46
CA ASN A 35 6.89 33.39 22.23
C ASN A 35 7.46 34.37 21.20
N THR A 36 8.70 34.15 20.76
CA THR A 36 9.45 35.12 19.96
C THR A 36 9.65 34.62 18.52
N PRO A 37 9.02 35.27 17.53
CA PRO A 37 9.26 34.96 16.12
C PRO A 37 10.75 35.07 15.75
N GLY A 38 11.22 34.16 14.91
CA GLY A 38 12.63 34.10 14.50
C GLY A 38 13.57 33.46 15.52
N VAL A 39 13.07 33.01 16.67
CA VAL A 39 13.81 32.21 17.65
C VAL A 39 13.18 30.82 17.70
N ARG A 40 14.00 29.78 17.85
CA ARG A 40 13.51 28.39 17.98
C ARG A 40 14.23 27.68 19.11
N ASN A 41 13.46 26.96 19.92
CA ASN A 41 14.04 26.01 20.88
C ASN A 41 14.71 24.85 20.15
N ALA A 42 15.73 24.28 20.78
CA ALA A 42 16.29 23.00 20.40
C ALA A 42 16.76 22.26 21.64
N SER A 43 16.68 20.93 21.62
CA SER A 43 17.14 20.08 22.70
C SER A 43 17.87 18.86 22.17
N VAL A 44 18.90 18.46 22.90
CA VAL A 44 19.58 17.19 22.67
C VAL A 44 18.96 16.11 23.55
N GLU A 45 18.68 14.96 22.95
CA GLU A 45 18.05 13.84 23.61
C GLU A 45 19.04 13.11 24.54
N PHE A 46 18.56 12.72 25.72
CA PHE A 46 19.34 12.05 26.76
C PHE A 46 18.57 10.86 27.30
N ASP A 47 19.19 9.68 27.25
CA ASP A 47 18.60 8.49 27.81
C ASP A 47 18.79 8.49 29.35
N VAL A 48 17.66 8.50 30.05
CA VAL A 48 17.57 8.42 31.51
C VAL A 48 17.63 6.98 32.04
N GLN A 49 17.25 5.98 31.20
CA GLN A 49 17.85 4.63 31.24
C GLN A 49 19.32 4.77 30.86
N THR A 50 20.25 3.83 30.89
CA THR A 50 21.68 4.04 30.46
C THR A 50 22.56 5.25 30.93
N LEU A 51 22.06 6.45 31.26
CA LEU A 51 22.72 7.72 31.55
C LEU A 51 23.62 8.21 30.40
N ARG A 52 23.16 8.06 29.16
CA ARG A 52 23.95 8.39 27.97
C ARG A 52 23.23 9.42 27.09
N PRO A 53 23.96 10.41 26.52
CA PRO A 53 23.42 11.23 25.45
C PRO A 53 23.18 10.36 24.21
N THR A 54 22.04 10.53 23.55
CA THR A 54 21.79 9.89 22.25
C THR A 54 22.32 10.76 21.10
N TYR A 55 22.71 12.01 21.41
CA TYR A 55 23.16 13.03 20.45
C TYR A 55 22.14 13.37 19.36
N GLU A 56 20.87 13.05 19.59
CA GLU A 56 19.79 13.40 18.68
C GLU A 56 19.28 14.82 18.97
N LEU A 57 19.38 15.71 17.99
CA LEU A 57 18.93 17.10 18.11
C LEU A 57 17.48 17.23 17.65
N SER A 58 16.60 17.63 18.56
CA SER A 58 15.21 17.98 18.26
C SER A 58 15.03 19.50 18.19
N ILE A 59 14.63 20.02 17.03
CA ILE A 59 14.39 21.46 16.82
C ILE A 59 12.90 21.78 16.95
N GLY A 60 12.60 22.83 17.72
CA GLY A 60 11.29 23.42 17.93
C GLY A 60 10.65 23.04 19.27
N LEU A 61 11.19 22.05 19.98
CA LEU A 61 10.72 21.65 21.30
C LEU A 61 11.84 21.87 22.33
N PRO A 62 11.53 22.43 23.50
CA PRO A 62 12.47 22.48 24.61
C PRO A 62 12.68 21.08 25.20
N GLY A 63 13.86 20.84 25.77
CA GLY A 63 14.19 19.58 26.45
C GLY A 63 13.78 19.58 27.92
N ARG A 64 13.54 18.38 28.46
CA ARG A 64 13.19 18.15 29.87
C ARG A 64 14.38 18.42 30.81
N SER A 65 14.09 18.94 32.00
CA SER A 65 15.06 19.05 33.09
C SER A 65 15.18 17.71 33.84
N ASN A 66 16.17 16.88 33.49
CA ASN A 66 16.32 15.52 34.05
C ASN A 66 17.11 15.42 35.36
N ALA A 67 17.47 16.55 36.00
CA ALA A 67 18.44 16.59 37.09
C ALA A 67 18.04 15.70 38.30
N LEU A 68 16.78 15.74 38.74
CA LEU A 68 16.31 14.93 39.88
C LEU A 68 16.25 13.43 39.54
N THR A 69 15.80 13.08 38.34
CA THR A 69 15.79 11.70 37.84
C THR A 69 17.21 11.13 37.76
N ILE A 70 18.17 11.92 37.26
CA ILE A 70 19.58 11.54 37.19
C ILE A 70 20.16 11.37 38.61
N ALA A 71 19.92 12.31 39.51
CA ALA A 71 20.41 12.24 40.89
C ALA A 71 19.91 10.98 41.62
N ARG A 72 18.63 10.64 41.45
CA ARG A 72 18.04 9.40 41.99
C ARG A 72 18.76 8.16 41.44
N ARG A 73 19.04 8.13 40.13
CA ARG A 73 19.71 7.01 39.47
C ARG A 73 21.18 6.87 39.85
N LEU A 74 21.85 7.97 40.17
CA LEU A 74 23.22 7.99 40.69
C LEU A 74 23.31 7.60 42.17
N GLY A 75 22.18 7.28 42.82
CA GLY A 75 22.14 6.77 44.19
C GLY A 75 21.94 7.84 45.26
N LEU A 76 21.48 9.05 44.91
CA LEU A 76 21.09 10.04 45.91
C LEU A 76 19.91 9.52 46.73
N ASN A 77 19.92 9.81 48.04
CA ASN A 77 18.87 9.35 48.97
C ASN A 77 17.47 9.74 48.44
N PRO A 78 16.56 8.77 48.24
CA PRO A 78 15.21 9.03 47.73
C PRO A 78 14.47 10.11 48.51
N VAL A 79 14.61 10.17 49.83
CA VAL A 79 13.95 11.17 50.69
C VAL A 79 14.38 12.59 50.31
N ILE A 80 15.66 12.79 49.96
CA ILE A 80 16.18 14.10 49.53
C ILE A 80 15.60 14.45 48.16
N VAL A 81 15.57 13.49 47.23
CA VAL A 81 15.01 13.70 45.88
C VAL A 81 13.52 14.02 45.97
N ASP A 82 12.76 13.27 46.76
CA ASP A 82 11.31 13.47 46.94
C ASP A 82 11.02 14.84 47.58
N ASN A 83 11.85 15.28 48.53
CA ASN A 83 11.74 16.63 49.10
C ASN A 83 12.06 17.71 48.05
N ALA A 84 13.07 17.51 47.21
CA ALA A 84 13.41 18.43 46.13
C ALA A 84 12.30 18.51 45.07
N GLU A 85 11.67 17.38 44.72
CA GLU A 85 10.51 17.32 43.81
C GLU A 85 9.33 18.14 44.34
N ARG A 86 9.08 18.13 45.67
CA ARG A 86 8.03 18.98 46.28
C ARG A 86 8.34 20.47 46.29
N ILE A 87 9.62 20.86 46.23
CA ILE A 87 10.06 22.27 46.18
C ILE A 87 9.93 22.82 44.75
N VAL A 88 10.18 21.97 43.75
CA VAL A 88 9.89 22.32 42.35
C VAL A 88 8.38 22.52 42.21
N ARG A 89 7.97 23.70 41.72
CA ARG A 89 6.56 24.07 41.65
C ARG A 89 5.78 23.06 40.78
N PRO A 90 4.54 22.69 41.16
CA PRO A 90 3.68 21.82 40.36
C PRO A 90 3.50 22.29 38.92
N ASP A 91 3.32 23.61 38.72
CA ASP A 91 3.11 24.23 37.40
C ASP A 91 4.26 23.94 36.41
N THR A 92 5.50 23.88 36.92
CA THR A 92 6.68 23.60 36.09
C THR A 92 6.73 22.12 35.69
N LEU A 93 6.28 21.22 36.57
CA LEU A 93 6.24 19.77 36.31
C LEU A 93 5.12 19.42 35.32
N GLU A 94 3.95 20.06 35.43
CA GLU A 94 2.84 19.87 34.50
C GLU A 94 3.18 20.39 33.08
N ALA A 95 3.84 21.55 32.98
CA ALA A 95 4.28 22.08 31.69
C ALA A 95 5.28 21.15 30.99
N ASP A 96 6.26 20.62 31.73
CA ASP A 96 7.23 19.66 31.19
C ASP A 96 6.55 18.35 30.74
N ALA A 97 5.52 17.89 31.46
CA ALA A 97 4.75 16.69 31.08
C ALA A 97 3.93 16.89 29.79
N LEU A 98 3.23 18.02 29.66
CA LEU A 98 2.47 18.36 28.45
C LEU A 98 3.37 18.49 27.22
N LEU A 99 4.58 19.04 27.40
CA LEU A 99 5.57 19.13 26.31
C LEU A 99 6.02 17.74 25.84
N GLU A 100 6.14 16.78 26.75
CA GLU A 100 6.48 15.39 26.41
C GLU A 100 5.35 14.72 25.63
N ASP A 101 4.09 14.92 26.05
CA ASP A 101 2.93 14.40 25.33
C ASP A 101 2.83 14.98 23.91
N ILE A 102 3.12 16.28 23.75
CA ILE A 102 3.17 16.93 22.43
C ILE A 102 4.30 16.33 21.57
N LYS A 103 5.47 16.07 22.15
CA LYS A 103 6.60 15.45 21.45
C LYS A 103 6.24 14.04 20.98
N HIS A 104 5.67 13.23 21.86
CA HIS A 104 5.21 11.87 21.52
C HIS A 104 4.15 11.90 20.44
N ALA A 105 3.10 12.71 20.59
CA ALA A 105 2.05 12.85 19.59
C ALA A 105 2.60 13.29 18.23
N LYS A 106 3.56 14.22 18.21
CA LYS A 106 4.23 14.66 16.98
C LYS A 106 5.02 13.52 16.32
N GLN A 107 5.80 12.77 17.09
CA GLN A 107 6.57 11.64 16.57
C GLN A 107 5.66 10.53 16.04
N GLU A 108 4.57 10.23 16.74
CA GLU A 108 3.56 9.26 16.29
C GLU A 108 2.87 9.70 15.01
N ALA A 109 2.50 10.98 14.91
CA ALA A 109 1.91 11.56 13.71
C ALA A 109 2.87 11.47 12.51
N GLN A 110 4.15 11.80 12.70
CA GLN A 110 5.17 11.69 11.66
C GLN A 110 5.35 10.24 11.19
N ARG A 111 5.39 9.28 12.12
CA ARG A 111 5.47 7.85 11.78
C ARG A 111 4.22 7.36 11.07
N ALA A 112 3.04 7.82 11.48
CA ALA A 112 1.78 7.48 10.84
C ALA A 112 1.71 8.03 9.41
N GLU A 113 2.14 9.27 9.19
CA GLU A 113 2.21 9.90 7.87
C GLU A 113 3.16 9.14 6.94
N GLN A 114 4.35 8.76 7.42
CA GLN A 114 5.30 7.96 6.64
C GLN A 114 4.71 6.60 6.24
N ARG A 115 4.05 5.90 7.17
CA ARG A 115 3.38 4.63 6.87
C ARG A 115 2.24 4.79 5.87
N ALA A 116 1.48 5.89 5.97
CA ALA A 116 0.40 6.18 5.02
C ALA A 116 0.95 6.40 3.60
N LYS A 117 2.02 7.19 3.46
CA LYS A 117 2.69 7.42 2.17
C LYS A 117 3.22 6.14 1.54
N GLU A 118 3.84 5.26 2.33
CA GLU A 118 4.35 3.99 1.80
C GLU A 118 3.21 3.07 1.35
N ARG A 119 2.11 2.99 2.11
CA ARG A 119 0.92 2.22 1.72
C ARG A 119 0.27 2.78 0.46
N GLU A 120 0.20 4.10 0.33
CA GLU A 120 -0.31 4.76 -0.88
C GLU A 120 0.54 4.40 -2.09
N ARG A 121 1.88 4.43 -1.96
CA ARG A 121 2.80 4.03 -3.03
C ARG A 121 2.60 2.56 -3.43
N GLN A 122 2.43 1.67 -2.46
CA GLN A 122 2.17 0.25 -2.71
C GLN A 122 0.82 0.04 -3.42
N ALA A 123 -0.23 0.73 -2.97
CA ALA A 123 -1.54 0.68 -3.60
C ALA A 123 -1.49 1.16 -5.06
N GLN A 124 -0.76 2.24 -5.35
CA GLN A 124 -0.59 2.73 -6.73
C GLN A 124 0.11 1.72 -7.64
N VAL A 125 1.13 1.02 -7.13
CA VAL A 125 1.82 -0.04 -7.89
C VAL A 125 0.88 -1.20 -8.21
N VAL A 126 0.10 -1.65 -7.22
CA VAL A 126 -0.88 -2.73 -7.40
C VAL A 126 -2.01 -2.29 -8.35
N GLU A 127 -2.49 -1.06 -8.24
CA GLU A 127 -3.51 -0.53 -9.14
C GLU A 127 -3.02 -0.48 -10.60
N ALA A 128 -1.76 -0.06 -10.82
CA ALA A 128 -1.16 -0.05 -12.14
C ALA A 128 -1.04 -1.47 -12.74
N ASP A 129 -0.60 -2.44 -11.94
CA ASP A 129 -0.51 -3.85 -12.34
C ASP A 129 -1.90 -4.44 -12.68
N LEU A 130 -2.90 -4.19 -11.82
CA LEU A 130 -4.28 -4.61 -12.08
C LEU A 130 -4.85 -3.99 -13.35
N ARG A 131 -4.58 -2.70 -13.61
CA ARG A 131 -5.02 -2.03 -14.85
C ARG A 131 -4.36 -2.65 -16.08
N TYR A 132 -3.08 -3.02 -15.99
CA TYR A 132 -2.38 -3.72 -17.06
C TYR A 132 -2.99 -5.11 -17.32
N GLN A 133 -3.22 -5.90 -16.28
CA GLN A 133 -3.84 -7.22 -16.38
C GLN A 133 -5.26 -7.14 -16.95
N LEU A 134 -6.07 -6.18 -16.50
CA LEU A 134 -7.41 -5.97 -17.04
C LEU A 134 -7.38 -5.61 -18.52
N ALA A 135 -6.46 -4.75 -18.96
CA ALA A 135 -6.30 -4.41 -20.36
C ALA A 135 -5.93 -5.64 -21.21
N ALA A 136 -5.00 -6.48 -20.73
CA ALA A 136 -4.61 -7.72 -21.40
C ALA A 136 -5.76 -8.74 -21.50
N ILE A 137 -6.58 -8.86 -20.45
CA ILE A 137 -7.77 -9.71 -20.43
C ILE A 137 -8.81 -9.19 -21.44
N GLU A 138 -9.04 -7.87 -21.49
CA GLU A 138 -9.96 -7.29 -22.46
C GLU A 138 -9.50 -7.49 -23.90
N GLU A 139 -8.21 -7.39 -24.17
CA GLU A 139 -7.61 -7.65 -25.48
C GLU A 139 -7.80 -9.11 -25.89
N THR A 140 -7.37 -10.05 -25.04
CA THR A 140 -7.58 -11.50 -25.26
C THR A 140 -9.06 -11.83 -25.51
N ARG A 141 -9.97 -11.21 -24.74
CA ARG A 141 -11.41 -11.41 -24.91
C ARG A 141 -11.89 -10.93 -26.28
N ARG A 142 -11.40 -9.78 -26.76
CA ARG A 142 -11.77 -9.25 -28.08
C ARG A 142 -11.30 -10.20 -29.19
N ASP A 143 -10.08 -10.71 -29.08
CA ASP A 143 -9.49 -11.63 -30.06
C ASP A 143 -10.28 -12.93 -30.15
N VAL A 144 -10.58 -13.57 -29.01
CA VAL A 144 -11.39 -14.80 -28.96
C VAL A 144 -12.78 -14.59 -29.56
N ILE A 145 -13.44 -13.46 -29.29
CA ILE A 145 -14.75 -13.15 -29.85
C ILE A 145 -14.66 -12.94 -31.38
N ALA A 146 -13.60 -12.28 -31.86
CA ALA A 146 -13.38 -12.06 -33.28
C ALA A 146 -13.15 -13.38 -34.03
N GLU A 147 -12.25 -14.22 -33.52
CA GLU A 147 -11.96 -15.56 -34.07
C GLU A 147 -13.19 -16.47 -34.06
N THR A 148 -13.95 -16.46 -32.96
CA THR A 148 -15.20 -17.24 -32.86
C THR A 148 -16.23 -16.79 -33.89
N ARG A 149 -16.36 -15.48 -34.14
CA ARG A 149 -17.29 -14.95 -35.14
C ARG A 149 -16.87 -15.32 -36.56
N GLU A 150 -15.58 -15.25 -36.86
CA GLU A 150 -15.05 -15.66 -38.16
C GLU A 150 -15.29 -17.15 -38.42
N THR A 151 -14.98 -18.00 -37.43
CA THR A 151 -15.23 -19.45 -37.50
C THR A 151 -16.72 -19.74 -37.66
N MET A 152 -17.59 -19.08 -36.90
CA MET A 152 -19.05 -19.25 -37.04
C MET A 152 -19.56 -18.81 -38.42
N GLN A 153 -19.02 -17.73 -39.00
CA GLN A 153 -19.40 -17.28 -40.34
C GLN A 153 -18.97 -18.28 -41.41
N ALA A 154 -17.74 -18.78 -41.34
CA ALA A 154 -17.23 -19.80 -42.25
C ALA A 154 -18.09 -21.07 -42.21
N GLU A 155 -18.45 -21.55 -41.02
CA GLU A 155 -19.31 -22.74 -40.84
C GLU A 155 -20.74 -22.49 -41.37
N LEU A 156 -21.32 -21.31 -41.13
CA LEU A 156 -22.63 -20.96 -41.67
C LEU A 156 -22.64 -20.92 -43.20
N ASP A 157 -21.57 -20.40 -43.80
CA ASP A 157 -21.43 -20.35 -45.26
C ASP A 157 -21.19 -21.75 -45.86
N GLU A 158 -20.46 -22.63 -45.16
CA GLU A 158 -20.35 -24.05 -45.53
C GLU A 158 -21.72 -24.75 -45.50
N VAL A 159 -22.47 -24.61 -44.39
CA VAL A 159 -23.82 -25.18 -44.27
C VAL A 159 -24.77 -24.64 -45.34
N ARG A 160 -24.72 -23.33 -45.63
CA ARG A 160 -25.50 -22.74 -46.73
C ARG A 160 -25.11 -23.34 -48.09
N GLY A 161 -23.81 -23.55 -48.32
CA GLY A 161 -23.29 -24.22 -49.50
C GLY A 161 -23.80 -25.65 -49.65
N GLU A 162 -23.76 -26.44 -48.57
CA GLU A 162 -24.29 -27.81 -48.52
C GLU A 162 -25.80 -27.85 -48.80
N ILE A 163 -26.59 -26.94 -48.18
CA ILE A 163 -28.03 -26.82 -48.43
C ILE A 163 -28.32 -26.51 -49.89
N GLU A 164 -27.59 -25.57 -50.50
CA GLU A 164 -27.75 -25.23 -51.91
C GLU A 164 -27.37 -26.40 -52.84
N GLN A 165 -26.32 -27.17 -52.51
CA GLN A 165 -25.97 -28.38 -53.25
C GLN A 165 -27.05 -29.46 -53.13
N ALA A 166 -27.55 -29.71 -51.91
CA ALA A 166 -28.64 -30.65 -51.66
C ALA A 166 -29.90 -30.23 -52.41
N ARG A 167 -30.26 -28.94 -52.40
CA ARG A 167 -31.38 -28.37 -53.16
C ARG A 167 -31.20 -28.53 -54.67
N ARG A 168 -29.99 -28.34 -55.20
CA ARG A 168 -29.69 -28.58 -56.62
C ARG A 168 -29.79 -30.07 -56.98
N GLN A 169 -29.30 -30.97 -56.15
CA GLN A 169 -29.50 -32.42 -56.33
C GLN A 169 -30.98 -32.79 -56.31
N LEU A 170 -31.75 -32.26 -55.36
CA LEU A 170 -33.21 -32.41 -55.30
C LEU A 170 -33.91 -31.89 -56.55
N SER A 171 -33.49 -30.74 -57.10
CA SER A 171 -34.06 -30.22 -58.36
C SER A 171 -33.74 -31.08 -59.58
N ARG A 172 -32.60 -31.79 -59.57
CA ARG A 172 -32.20 -32.74 -60.63
C ARG A 172 -32.89 -34.09 -60.50
N THR A 173 -33.13 -34.55 -59.27
CA THR A 173 -33.81 -35.81 -58.97
C THR A 173 -35.34 -35.67 -58.90
N GLY A 174 -35.85 -34.44 -58.75
CA GLY A 174 -37.28 -34.08 -58.71
C GLY A 174 -38.07 -34.39 -59.99
N SER A 175 -37.44 -35.00 -60.99
CA SER A 175 -38.15 -35.65 -62.09
C SER A 175 -38.53 -37.12 -61.80
N ILE A 176 -38.24 -37.67 -60.61
CA ILE A 176 -38.49 -39.08 -60.25
C ILE A 176 -38.99 -39.22 -58.79
N GLY A 177 -40.31 -39.36 -58.62
CA GLY A 177 -40.99 -40.18 -57.57
C GLY A 177 -40.85 -39.84 -56.07
N ALA A 178 -41.99 -39.60 -55.42
CA ALA A 178 -42.16 -39.27 -53.99
C ALA A 178 -41.61 -40.29 -52.96
N SER A 179 -41.25 -41.52 -53.35
CA SER A 179 -40.74 -42.56 -52.43
C SER A 179 -39.25 -42.38 -52.05
N THR A 180 -38.52 -41.49 -52.71
CA THR A 180 -37.09 -41.24 -52.43
C THR A 180 -36.87 -40.10 -51.43
N HIS A 181 -37.92 -39.36 -51.07
CA HIS A 181 -37.85 -38.17 -50.23
C HIS A 181 -37.68 -38.51 -48.74
N ASP A 182 -38.39 -39.53 -48.25
CA ASP A 182 -38.32 -39.97 -46.84
C ASP A 182 -36.97 -40.60 -46.49
N GLU A 183 -36.40 -41.42 -47.39
CA GLU A 183 -35.05 -42.00 -47.18
C GLU A 183 -33.96 -40.92 -47.15
N PHE A 184 -34.16 -39.81 -47.87
CA PHE A 184 -33.22 -38.70 -47.91
C PHE A 184 -33.29 -37.85 -46.64
N LEU A 185 -34.49 -37.52 -46.15
CA LEU A 185 -34.69 -36.80 -44.89
C LEU A 185 -34.10 -37.59 -43.71
N ALA A 186 -34.31 -38.91 -43.67
CA ALA A 186 -33.72 -39.77 -42.65
C ALA A 186 -32.18 -39.78 -42.68
N ARG A 187 -31.55 -39.76 -43.87
CA ARG A 187 -30.08 -39.67 -44.00
C ARG A 187 -29.55 -38.30 -43.60
N ALA A 188 -30.26 -37.22 -43.96
CA ALA A 188 -29.88 -35.86 -43.60
C ALA A 188 -29.96 -35.65 -42.08
N GLU A 189 -31.03 -36.11 -41.42
CA GLU A 189 -31.15 -36.09 -39.95
C GLU A 189 -30.06 -36.92 -39.28
N GLN A 190 -29.74 -38.10 -39.82
CA GLN A 190 -28.70 -38.97 -39.26
C GLN A 190 -27.28 -38.40 -39.41
N GLN A 191 -26.99 -37.68 -40.50
CA GLN A 191 -25.72 -36.96 -40.68
C GLN A 191 -25.62 -35.75 -39.76
N MET A 192 -26.71 -35.00 -39.58
CA MET A 192 -26.76 -33.86 -38.65
C MET A 192 -26.55 -34.35 -37.20
N ALA A 193 -27.27 -35.40 -36.78
CA ALA A 193 -27.15 -35.97 -35.44
C ALA A 193 -25.75 -36.51 -35.13
N ARG A 194 -25.05 -37.10 -36.11
CA ARG A 194 -23.65 -37.53 -35.95
C ARG A 194 -22.69 -36.36 -35.78
N ARG A 195 -22.92 -35.23 -36.46
CA ARG A 195 -22.09 -34.02 -36.30
C ARG A 195 -22.32 -33.34 -34.95
N THR A 196 -23.56 -33.28 -34.46
CA THR A 196 -23.86 -32.71 -33.13
C THR A 196 -23.34 -33.58 -31.98
N ALA A 197 -23.26 -34.90 -32.17
CA ALA A 197 -22.78 -35.83 -31.15
C ALA A 197 -21.24 -35.88 -31.01
N ASN A 198 -20.48 -35.49 -32.05
CA ASN A 198 -19.01 -35.53 -32.06
C ASN A 198 -18.32 -34.20 -31.68
N ARG A 199 -19.08 -33.13 -31.43
CA ARG A 199 -18.52 -31.85 -30.99
C ARG A 199 -18.76 -31.69 -29.49
N GLU A 200 -17.81 -32.16 -28.68
CA GLU A 200 -17.68 -31.69 -27.31
C GLU A 200 -17.35 -30.19 -27.37
N ILE A 201 -18.28 -29.36 -26.91
CA ILE A 201 -17.97 -27.97 -26.61
C ILE A 201 -17.07 -28.03 -25.39
N ASP A 202 -15.76 -27.85 -25.58
CA ASP A 202 -14.85 -27.72 -24.46
C ASP A 202 -15.24 -26.46 -23.68
N ARG A 203 -15.87 -26.66 -22.52
CA ARG A 203 -16.32 -25.59 -21.63
C ARG A 203 -15.19 -25.11 -20.72
N ASN A 204 -13.99 -25.64 -20.85
CA ASN A 204 -12.86 -25.15 -20.08
C ASN A 204 -12.42 -23.80 -20.60
N VAL A 205 -12.71 -22.78 -19.81
CA VAL A 205 -12.07 -21.47 -19.93
C VAL A 205 -10.60 -21.66 -19.56
N HIS A 206 -9.72 -21.69 -20.56
CA HIS A 206 -8.29 -21.67 -20.32
C HIS A 206 -7.89 -20.25 -19.93
N LEU A 207 -7.57 -20.05 -18.66
CA LEU A 207 -7.02 -18.80 -18.14
C LEU A 207 -5.58 -18.67 -18.65
N PRO A 208 -5.22 -17.60 -19.39
CA PRO A 208 -3.82 -17.33 -19.69
C PRO A 208 -3.07 -17.13 -18.37
N ASN A 209 -1.97 -17.86 -18.16
CA ASN A 209 -1.14 -17.91 -16.94
C ASN A 209 -1.65 -18.76 -15.76
N ALA A 210 -2.33 -19.88 -16.02
CA ALA A 210 -2.39 -20.95 -15.01
C ALA A 210 -1.04 -21.70 -14.86
N ASP A 211 -0.19 -21.60 -15.90
CA ASP A 211 1.15 -22.20 -15.94
C ASP A 211 2.20 -21.18 -15.45
N GLY A 212 2.01 -20.61 -14.26
CA GLY A 212 3.18 -20.14 -13.53
C GLY A 212 4.00 -21.38 -13.21
N GLU A 213 5.22 -21.50 -13.76
CA GLU A 213 6.15 -22.59 -13.41
C GLU A 213 6.10 -22.81 -11.90
N ALA A 214 5.53 -23.95 -11.49
CA ALA A 214 5.59 -24.34 -10.10
C ALA A 214 7.07 -24.49 -9.78
N LEU A 215 7.62 -23.55 -9.01
CA LEU A 215 8.98 -23.63 -8.50
C LEU A 215 9.05 -24.92 -7.67
N SER A 216 9.55 -25.98 -8.29
CA SER A 216 9.72 -27.29 -7.66
C SER A 216 11.02 -27.24 -6.87
N GLY A 217 10.90 -26.88 -5.60
CA GLY A 217 12.00 -26.80 -4.66
C GLY A 217 11.52 -26.75 -3.20
N PRO A 218 12.40 -27.01 -2.23
CA PRO A 218 12.08 -26.78 -0.82
C PRO A 218 11.83 -25.28 -0.61
N ILE A 219 10.71 -24.94 0.03
CA ILE A 219 10.31 -23.56 0.33
C ILE A 219 11.26 -22.98 1.38
N GLU A 220 11.84 -21.82 1.12
CA GLU A 220 12.68 -21.08 2.07
C GLU A 220 11.94 -19.90 2.71
N VAL A 221 12.43 -19.48 3.88
CA VAL A 221 11.86 -18.34 4.60
C VAL A 221 12.11 -17.05 3.79
N GLY A 222 11.04 -16.48 3.24
CA GLY A 222 11.08 -15.29 2.39
C GLY A 222 10.46 -15.49 1.01
N ASP A 223 10.17 -16.73 0.63
CA ASP A 223 9.50 -17.05 -0.64
C ASP A 223 8.04 -16.61 -0.62
N ARG A 224 7.58 -16.05 -1.74
CA ARG A 224 6.17 -15.69 -1.95
C ARG A 224 5.41 -16.91 -2.45
N VAL A 225 4.45 -17.38 -1.65
CA VAL A 225 3.67 -18.58 -1.95
C VAL A 225 2.22 -18.24 -2.25
N TRP A 226 1.62 -18.97 -3.19
CA TRP A 226 0.19 -18.87 -3.49
C TRP A 226 -0.60 -19.80 -2.58
N VAL A 227 -1.50 -19.25 -1.75
CA VAL A 227 -2.35 -20.04 -0.87
C VAL A 227 -3.74 -20.18 -1.50
N SER A 228 -4.01 -21.36 -2.05
CA SER A 228 -5.25 -21.64 -2.80
C SER A 228 -6.53 -21.48 -1.96
N SER A 229 -6.48 -21.75 -0.66
CA SER A 229 -7.63 -21.58 0.25
C SER A 229 -7.97 -20.11 0.53
N LEU A 230 -7.01 -19.20 0.36
CA LEU A 230 -7.17 -17.77 0.61
C LEU A 230 -7.23 -16.95 -0.68
N GLN A 231 -7.02 -17.57 -1.84
CA GLN A 231 -6.89 -16.90 -3.14
C GLN A 231 -5.96 -15.68 -3.09
N ALA A 232 -4.86 -15.79 -2.34
CA ALA A 232 -3.93 -14.71 -2.07
C ALA A 232 -2.47 -15.21 -2.07
N SER A 233 -1.56 -14.34 -2.50
CA SER A 233 -0.11 -14.55 -2.42
C SER A 233 0.47 -13.89 -1.17
N GLY A 234 1.30 -14.60 -0.41
CA GLY A 234 1.93 -14.13 0.83
C GLY A 234 3.39 -14.52 0.93
#